data_AF-A0A7S1ZLL7-F1
#
_entry.id   AF-A0A7S1ZLL7-F1
#
_cell.length_a   1.000
_cell.length_b   1.000
_cell.length_c   1.000
_cell.angle_alpha   90.00
_cell.angle_beta   90.00
_cell.angle_gamma   90.00
#
_symmetry.space_group_name_H-M   'P 1'
#
loop_
_entity.id
_entity.type
_entity.pdbx_description
1 polymer ?
#
loop_
_entity_poly.entity_id
_entity_poly.type
_entity_poly.pdbx_seq_one_letter_code
_entity_poly.pdbx_strand_id
1 'polypeptide(L)'
;RIRRVSDVPISIDTRHAAVARAAVLAGADIINDVSGGTHDPDMLRTAADLGVPVILMHMRGTPETMQRMTRYDDVVTEVAEALLERSREAERAGIPKWMQILDPGIGFAKDLGGNLSLLRGGDELRRLLGD
;
A
#
# COMPACT_ATOMS: atom_id res chain seq x y z
N ARG A 1 3.84 15.21 -20.55
CA ARG A 1 4.11 15.25 -19.08
C ARG A 1 2.87 15.86 -18.43
N ILE A 2 2.06 15.06 -17.70
CA ILE A 2 0.80 15.52 -17.09
C ILE A 2 1.04 16.75 -16.20
N ARG A 3 2.07 16.72 -15.35
CA ARG A 3 2.47 17.85 -14.49
C ARG A 3 2.71 19.18 -15.21
N ARG A 4 3.08 19.18 -16.50
CA ARG A 4 3.31 20.44 -17.24
C ARG A 4 2.02 21.21 -17.53
N VAL A 5 0.87 20.55 -17.45
CA VAL A 5 -0.42 21.09 -17.86
C VAL A 5 -1.50 20.90 -16.79
N SER A 6 -1.13 20.43 -15.59
CA SER A 6 -2.08 20.13 -14.53
C SER A 6 -1.41 20.11 -13.15
N ASP A 7 -2.08 20.71 -12.17
CA ASP A 7 -1.69 20.73 -10.76
C ASP A 7 -2.41 19.65 -9.93
N VAL A 8 -3.18 18.77 -10.57
CA VAL A 8 -3.84 17.67 -9.85
C VAL A 8 -2.81 16.73 -9.22
N PRO A 9 -3.13 16.09 -8.08
CA PRO A 9 -2.28 15.05 -7.51
C PRO A 9 -2.05 13.89 -8.49
N ILE A 10 -0.81 13.43 -8.62
CA ILE A 10 -0.40 12.34 -9.50
C ILE A 10 0.17 11.21 -8.65
N SER A 11 -0.49 10.07 -8.65
CA SER A 11 0.02 8.82 -8.10
C SER A 11 0.77 8.01 -9.15
N ILE A 12 1.94 7.49 -8.80
CA ILE A 12 2.62 6.46 -9.59
C ILE A 12 2.33 5.09 -9.00
N ASP A 13 1.63 4.25 -9.77
CA ASP A 13 1.42 2.84 -9.43
C ASP A 13 2.62 2.01 -9.89
N THR A 14 3.46 1.60 -8.95
CA THR A 14 4.64 0.79 -9.24
C THR A 14 5.12 0.01 -8.03
N ARG A 15 5.69 -1.15 -8.32
CA ARG A 15 6.39 -2.01 -7.34
C ARG A 15 7.92 -1.89 -7.41
N HIS A 16 8.44 -1.02 -8.29
CA HIS A 16 9.89 -0.89 -8.54
C HIS A 16 10.39 0.49 -8.08
N ALA A 17 11.39 0.52 -7.20
CA ALA A 17 11.95 1.72 -6.61
C ALA A 17 12.53 2.67 -7.67
N ALA A 18 13.20 2.11 -8.69
CA ALA A 18 13.75 2.90 -9.80
C ALA A 18 12.67 3.65 -10.58
N VAL A 19 11.51 3.02 -10.81
CA VAL A 19 10.37 3.65 -11.49
C VAL A 19 9.72 4.71 -10.60
N ALA A 20 9.53 4.42 -9.30
CA ALA A 20 9.00 5.36 -8.34
C ALA A 20 9.85 6.65 -8.30
N ARG A 21 11.18 6.50 -8.17
CA ARG A 21 12.13 7.62 -8.20
C ARG A 21 12.03 8.44 -9.48
N ALA A 22 12.05 7.79 -10.64
CA ALA A 22 11.97 8.48 -11.92
C ALA A 22 10.63 9.24 -12.07
N ALA A 23 9.52 8.65 -11.62
CA ALA A 23 8.20 9.26 -11.70
C ALA A 23 8.06 10.48 -10.77
N VAL A 24 8.54 10.37 -9.52
CA VAL A 24 8.53 11.49 -8.56
C VAL A 24 9.40 12.64 -9.05
N LEU A 25 10.61 12.36 -9.54
CA LEU A 25 11.47 13.38 -10.17
C LEU A 25 10.86 14.01 -11.43
N ALA A 26 9.92 13.32 -12.08
CA ALA A 26 9.14 13.84 -13.21
C ALA A 26 7.87 14.60 -12.80
N GLY A 27 7.53 14.62 -11.50
CA GLY A 27 6.43 15.39 -10.91
C GLY A 27 5.26 14.58 -10.37
N ALA A 28 5.41 13.27 -10.11
CA ALA A 28 4.45 12.51 -9.31
C ALA A 28 4.54 12.89 -7.82
N ASP A 29 3.41 12.88 -7.12
CA ASP A 29 3.32 13.36 -5.73
C ASP A 29 3.20 12.24 -4.71
N ILE A 30 2.80 11.04 -5.12
CA ILE A 30 2.58 9.89 -4.23
C ILE A 30 2.99 8.59 -4.92
N ILE A 31 3.58 7.68 -4.15
CA ILE A 31 3.92 6.33 -4.61
C ILE A 31 2.79 5.39 -4.17
N ASN A 32 2.19 4.67 -5.10
CA ASN A 32 1.26 3.59 -4.81
C ASN A 32 1.94 2.25 -5.06
N ASP A 33 2.28 1.52 -4.01
CA ASP A 33 2.90 0.21 -4.10
C ASP A 33 1.95 -0.88 -3.60
N VAL A 34 1.33 -1.58 -4.54
CA VAL A 34 0.42 -2.70 -4.29
C VAL A 34 1.10 -3.90 -3.59
N SER A 35 2.43 -3.94 -3.53
CA SER A 35 3.17 -4.94 -2.76
C SER A 35 3.40 -4.55 -1.30
N GLY A 36 3.03 -3.33 -0.90
CA GLY A 36 3.28 -2.82 0.44
C GLY A 36 4.78 -2.71 0.77
N GLY A 37 5.62 -2.39 -0.22
CA GLY A 37 7.07 -2.27 -0.06
C GLY A 37 7.82 -3.59 0.01
N THR A 38 7.19 -4.71 -0.37
CA THR A 38 7.80 -6.05 -0.24
C THR A 38 8.42 -6.56 -1.54
N HIS A 39 8.02 -6.04 -2.70
CA HIS A 39 8.54 -6.52 -3.98
C HIS A 39 9.96 -6.05 -4.27
N ASP A 40 10.24 -4.78 -4.00
CA ASP A 40 11.55 -4.16 -4.18
C ASP A 40 12.07 -3.67 -2.82
N PRO A 41 13.17 -4.22 -2.29
CA PRO A 41 13.68 -3.88 -0.96
C PRO A 41 14.09 -2.40 -0.83
N ASP A 42 14.31 -1.69 -1.94
CA ASP A 42 14.67 -0.27 -1.95
C ASP A 42 13.46 0.66 -1.96
N MET A 43 12.23 0.15 -2.04
CA MET A 43 11.02 0.96 -2.20
C MET A 43 10.81 1.91 -1.02
N LEU A 44 10.79 1.40 0.22
CA LEU A 44 10.51 2.22 1.40
C LEU A 44 11.59 3.27 1.63
N ARG A 45 12.87 2.90 1.47
CA ARG A 45 13.99 3.86 1.51
C ARG A 45 13.84 4.94 0.43
N THR A 46 13.46 4.54 -0.79
CA THR A 46 13.26 5.48 -1.89
C THR A 46 12.13 6.47 -1.60
N ALA A 47 10.99 6.01 -1.06
CA ALA A 47 9.90 6.89 -0.67
C ALA A 47 10.33 7.87 0.44
N ALA A 48 11.08 7.39 1.45
CA ALA A 48 11.64 8.23 2.50
C ALA A 48 12.60 9.30 1.97
N ASP A 49 13.57 8.91 1.13
CA ASP A 49 14.55 9.82 0.51
C ASP A 49 13.88 10.91 -0.33
N LEU A 50 12.79 10.56 -1.02
CA LEU A 50 12.05 11.47 -1.89
C LEU A 50 11.11 12.39 -1.11
N GLY A 51 10.79 12.07 0.15
CA GLY A 51 9.90 12.87 0.98
C GLY A 51 8.47 12.95 0.41
N VAL A 52 7.99 11.89 -0.22
CA VAL A 52 6.61 11.81 -0.75
C VAL A 52 5.78 10.76 -0.01
N PRO A 53 4.45 10.95 0.13
CA PRO A 53 3.57 9.94 0.69
C PRO A 53 3.65 8.60 -0.04
N VAL A 54 3.28 7.54 0.67
CA VAL A 54 3.22 6.17 0.14
C VAL A 54 1.89 5.49 0.47
N ILE A 55 1.32 4.80 -0.50
CA ILE A 55 0.21 3.87 -0.31
C ILE A 55 0.79 2.46 -0.20
N LEU A 56 0.53 1.79 0.92
CA LEU A 56 0.95 0.42 1.20
C LEU A 56 -0.27 -0.48 1.25
N MET A 57 -0.37 -1.41 0.31
CA MET A 57 -1.51 -2.30 0.19
C MET A 57 -1.23 -3.68 0.79
N HIS A 58 -2.25 -4.31 1.36
CA HIS A 58 -2.21 -5.72 1.72
C HIS A 58 -2.58 -6.65 0.55
N MET A 59 -1.65 -7.54 0.21
CA MET A 59 -1.82 -8.64 -0.75
C MET A 59 -1.07 -9.88 -0.24
N ARG A 60 -1.60 -11.08 -0.50
CA ARG A 60 -0.86 -12.35 -0.34
C ARG A 60 -0.44 -12.90 -1.70
N GLY A 61 0.78 -13.42 -1.76
CA GLY A 61 1.34 -13.97 -3.00
C GLY A 61 1.62 -12.89 -4.05
N THR A 62 1.40 -13.23 -5.31
CA THR A 62 1.61 -12.39 -6.49
C THR A 62 0.31 -12.28 -7.30
N PRO A 63 0.18 -11.37 -8.28
CA PRO A 63 -1.01 -11.32 -9.14
C PRO A 63 -1.40 -12.67 -9.76
N GLU A 64 -0.41 -13.52 -10.07
CA GLU A 64 -0.61 -14.85 -10.66
C GLU A 64 -1.08 -15.90 -9.64
N THR A 65 -0.77 -15.72 -8.35
CA THR A 65 -0.99 -16.73 -7.30
C THR A 65 -2.01 -16.33 -6.25
N MET A 66 -2.29 -15.03 -6.11
CA MET A 66 -3.10 -14.45 -5.03
C MET A 66 -4.50 -15.05 -4.94
N GLN A 67 -5.11 -15.41 -6.06
CA GLN A 67 -6.47 -15.98 -6.09
C GLN A 67 -6.55 -17.40 -5.52
N ARG A 68 -5.41 -18.06 -5.27
CA ARG A 68 -5.34 -19.34 -4.56
C ARG A 68 -5.08 -19.18 -3.06
N MET A 69 -4.78 -17.95 -2.61
CA MET A 69 -4.40 -17.60 -1.25
C MET A 69 -5.48 -16.76 -0.54
N THR A 70 -6.75 -17.03 -0.85
CA THR A 70 -7.90 -16.25 -0.39
C THR A 70 -8.46 -16.67 0.98
N ARG A 71 -7.87 -17.69 1.60
CA ARG A 71 -8.32 -18.19 2.91
C ARG A 71 -7.78 -17.32 4.04
N TYR A 72 -8.69 -16.87 4.89
CA TYR A 72 -8.45 -16.17 6.15
C TYR A 72 -9.36 -16.81 7.20
N ASP A 73 -8.90 -16.86 8.44
CA ASP A 73 -9.75 -17.19 9.58
C ASP A 73 -10.56 -15.95 10.00
N ASP A 74 -9.91 -14.78 10.03
CA ASP A 74 -10.52 -13.46 10.17
C ASP A 74 -9.82 -12.46 9.26
N VAL A 75 -10.44 -12.18 8.12
CA VAL A 75 -9.85 -11.29 7.11
C VAL A 75 -9.66 -9.86 7.62
N VAL A 76 -10.48 -9.35 8.54
CA VAL A 76 -10.36 -7.96 9.01
C VAL A 76 -9.15 -7.85 9.92
N THR A 77 -9.06 -8.74 10.91
CA THR A 77 -7.95 -8.79 11.86
C THR A 77 -6.63 -9.08 11.16
N GLU A 78 -6.56 -10.12 10.32
CA GLU A 78 -5.32 -10.50 9.63
C GLU A 78 -4.82 -9.42 8.66
N VAL A 79 -5.73 -8.70 7.98
CA VAL A 79 -5.36 -7.57 7.11
C VAL A 79 -4.83 -6.40 7.95
N ALA A 80 -5.47 -6.08 9.08
CA ALA A 80 -5.02 -5.03 9.99
C ALA A 80 -3.61 -5.29 10.51
N GLU A 81 -3.34 -6.52 10.96
CA GLU A 81 -2.04 -6.95 11.46
C GLU A 81 -0.95 -6.84 10.40
N ALA A 82 -1.24 -7.29 9.17
CA ALA A 82 -0.30 -7.20 8.06
C ALA A 82 0.01 -5.74 7.69
N LEU A 83 -1.01 -4.88 7.65
CA LEU A 83 -0.85 -3.44 7.37
C LEU A 83 -0.09 -2.72 8.49
N LEU A 84 -0.34 -3.04 9.76
CA LEU A 84 0.43 -2.50 10.88
C LEU A 84 1.91 -2.87 10.78
N GLU A 85 2.22 -4.09 10.37
CA GLU A 85 3.62 -4.48 10.17
C GLU A 85 4.26 -3.72 9.02
N ARG A 86 3.54 -3.49 7.92
CA ARG A 86 4.02 -2.63 6.82
C ARG A 86 4.23 -1.18 7.28
N SER A 87 3.31 -0.64 8.09
CA SER A 87 3.43 0.70 8.67
C SER A 87 4.69 0.83 9.53
N ARG A 88 4.99 -0.17 10.38
CA ARG A 88 6.21 -0.20 11.20
C ARG A 88 7.48 -0.23 10.35
N GLU A 89 7.51 -1.04 9.28
CA GLU A 89 8.63 -1.06 8.34
C GLU A 89 8.83 0.30 7.65
N ALA A 90 7.74 0.97 7.26
CA ALA A 90 7.80 2.30 6.68
C ALA A 90 8.33 3.34 7.68
N GLU A 91 7.89 3.30 8.94
CA GLU A 91 8.43 4.15 10.01
C GLU A 91 9.93 3.90 10.25
N ARG A 92 10.37 2.63 10.28
CA ARG A 92 11.79 2.25 10.38
C ARG A 92 12.63 2.77 9.22
N ALA A 93 12.05 2.83 8.02
CA ALA A 93 12.69 3.41 6.83
C ALA A 93 12.71 4.95 6.83
N GLY A 94 12.05 5.61 7.80
CA GLY A 94 12.01 7.06 7.93
C GLY A 94 10.76 7.73 7.37
N ILE A 95 9.73 6.97 6.98
CA ILE A 95 8.44 7.50 6.50
C ILE A 95 7.51 7.69 7.70
N PRO A 96 7.16 8.93 8.10
CA PRO A 96 6.30 9.16 9.26
C PRO A 96 4.85 8.73 8.96
N LYS A 97 4.09 8.35 10.00
CA LYS A 97 2.70 7.86 9.84
C LYS A 97 1.78 8.76 9.03
N TRP A 98 1.91 10.09 9.16
CA TRP A 98 1.08 11.05 8.43
C TRP A 98 1.37 11.09 6.91
N MET A 99 2.42 10.40 6.44
CA MET A 99 2.74 10.19 5.03
C MET A 99 2.36 8.80 4.53
N GLN A 100 1.73 7.97 5.35
CA GLN A 100 1.36 6.60 5.01
C GLN A 100 -0.15 6.52 4.78
N ILE A 101 -0.54 5.84 3.69
CA ILE A 101 -1.92 5.45 3.43
C ILE A 101 -1.95 3.92 3.37
N LEU A 102 -2.78 3.29 4.20
CA LEU A 102 -2.88 1.84 4.29
C LEU A 102 -4.11 1.36 3.52
N ASP A 103 -3.91 0.47 2.55
CA ASP A 103 -4.97 -0.06 1.68
C ASP A 103 -5.24 -1.55 1.99
N PRO A 104 -6.47 -1.95 2.38
CA PRO A 104 -6.80 -3.35 2.67
C PRO A 104 -6.69 -4.28 1.44
N GLY A 105 -6.61 -3.74 0.23
CA GLY A 105 -6.41 -4.49 -1.01
C GLY A 105 -7.63 -5.31 -1.41
N ILE A 106 -8.78 -4.67 -1.51
CA ILE A 106 -10.01 -5.29 -2.03
C ILE A 106 -9.74 -5.87 -3.43
N GLY A 107 -10.12 -7.13 -3.65
CA GLY A 107 -9.85 -7.87 -4.89
C GLY A 107 -8.49 -8.57 -4.94
N PHE A 108 -7.59 -8.31 -3.99
CA PHE A 108 -6.26 -8.92 -3.92
C PHE A 108 -6.18 -10.00 -2.85
N ALA A 109 -6.00 -11.24 -3.28
CA ALA A 109 -5.95 -12.41 -2.42
C ALA A 109 -7.15 -12.55 -1.46
N LYS A 110 -8.36 -12.16 -1.89
CA LYS A 110 -9.61 -12.28 -1.11
C LYS A 110 -10.70 -12.78 -2.04
N ASP A 111 -11.50 -13.73 -1.57
CA ASP A 111 -12.70 -14.16 -2.30
C ASP A 111 -13.85 -13.15 -2.09
N LEU A 112 -15.02 -13.43 -2.67
CA LEU A 112 -16.18 -12.55 -2.51
C LEU A 112 -16.55 -12.32 -1.04
N GLY A 113 -16.51 -13.39 -0.22
CA GLY A 113 -16.82 -13.32 1.20
C GLY A 113 -15.83 -12.42 1.95
N GLY A 114 -14.54 -12.64 1.75
CA GLY A 114 -13.47 -11.85 2.35
C GLY A 114 -13.54 -10.36 1.96
N ASN A 115 -13.81 -10.06 0.68
CA ASN A 115 -14.00 -8.68 0.23
C ASN A 115 -15.21 -8.00 0.89
N LEU A 116 -16.34 -8.70 1.00
CA LEU A 116 -17.53 -8.17 1.65
C LEU A 116 -17.33 -7.98 3.16
N SER A 117 -16.62 -8.89 3.82
CA SER A 117 -16.27 -8.76 5.24
C SER A 117 -15.38 -7.54 5.50
N LEU A 118 -14.38 -7.27 4.65
CA LEU A 118 -13.56 -6.06 4.77
C LEU A 118 -14.34 -4.77 4.54
N LEU A 119 -15.22 -4.74 3.53
CA LEU A 119 -16.06 -3.57 3.26
C LEU A 119 -17.02 -3.26 4.42
N ARG A 120 -17.59 -4.29 5.04
CA ARG A 120 -18.44 -4.14 6.24
C ARG A 120 -17.65 -3.80 7.49
N GLY A 121 -16.46 -4.37 7.64
CA GLY A 121 -15.57 -4.19 8.78
C GLY A 121 -14.70 -2.94 8.72
N GLY A 122 -15.00 -1.96 7.86
CA GLY A 122 -14.14 -0.78 7.68
C GLY A 122 -13.90 0.02 8.96
N ASP A 123 -14.91 0.16 9.83
CA ASP A 123 -14.75 0.85 11.12
C ASP A 123 -13.90 0.05 12.10
N GLU A 124 -14.04 -1.28 12.11
CA GLU A 124 -13.20 -2.16 12.91
C GLU A 124 -11.75 -2.16 12.43
N LEU A 125 -11.53 -2.19 11.10
CA LEU A 125 -10.22 -2.08 10.50
C LEU A 125 -9.53 -0.79 10.94
N ARG A 126 -10.21 0.37 10.86
CA ARG A 126 -9.68 1.67 11.33
C ARG A 126 -9.28 1.64 12.81
N ARG A 127 -10.18 1.13 13.67
CA ARG A 127 -9.93 0.97 15.10
C ARG A 127 -8.69 0.11 15.38
N LEU A 128 -8.50 -0.98 14.63
CA LEU A 128 -7.34 -1.86 14.76
C LEU A 128 -6.05 -1.21 14.26
N LEU A 129 -6.12 -0.34 13.24
CA LEU A 129 -4.99 0.43 12.73
C LEU A 129 -4.59 1.61 13.65
N GLY A 130 -5.45 1.96 14.61
CA GLY A 130 -5.20 3.00 15.61
C GLY A 130 -5.73 4.39 15.22
N ASP A 131 -6.67 4.44 14.27
CA ASP A 131 -7.49 5.62 13.95
C ASP A 131 -8.77 5.66 14.80
#